data_AF-A0A231PMR9-F1
#
_entry.id   AF-A0A231PMR9-F1
#
_cell.length_a   1.000
_cell.length_b   1.000
_cell.length_c   1.000
_cell.angle_alpha   90.00
_cell.angle_beta   90.00
_cell.angle_gamma   90.00
#
_symmetry.space_group_name_H-M   'P 1'
#
loop_
_entity.id
_entity.type
_entity.pdbx_description
1 polymer ?
#
loop_
_entity_poly.entity_id
_entity_poly.type
_entity_poly.pdbx_seq_one_letter_code
_entity_poly.pdbx_strand_id
1 'polypeptide(L)'
;MAGRRCGSGVVALVLLLVALVGCGGPSATDHATADVQRLLDRRAAAVVDRDARAFERTGAGADFGRLRAVPVAGWSYRVTALRRSGDTATADAELRYSVAGYDRAPVTAGRTLRLSRDAGGRWSVVEDRPAKKSAQQLWDQGTVRIMRGTHSLVLGVGQSDRSLRGFAELADRAVPAVSDAWGARWSGRVVVFVPKSLEGMAGLLGSPASSYRGIAAVTTGETGAPARAPADRIIVNPDAFALLGSLGEQVVVTHETTHVATRARTTAATPLWLSEGFADWVGYRSVGRTPAEAAPELARAVDQGRLPAALPDDEDFGFTGDAGRLARAYESGWTACRLIADRWGESRLRAFYRAVGEHDKRAGAVEAAMREVLGTTPEAFTEQWRGYLRTQLG
;
A
#
# COMPACT_ATOMS: atom_id res chain seq x y z
N MET A 1 40.77 45.90 -54.21
CA MET A 1 39.46 46.21 -53.59
C MET A 1 39.75 46.88 -52.25
N ALA A 2 39.60 48.19 -52.23
CA ALA A 2 40.14 49.07 -51.20
C ALA A 2 39.01 49.87 -50.55
N GLY A 3 39.12 50.04 -49.23
CA GLY A 3 39.08 51.36 -48.62
C GLY A 3 37.73 52.02 -48.32
N ARG A 4 37.60 52.34 -47.03
CA ARG A 4 37.18 53.64 -46.46
C ARG A 4 35.69 53.98 -46.38
N ARG A 5 35.34 54.26 -45.11
CA ARG A 5 34.19 55.01 -44.59
C ARG A 5 34.13 56.44 -45.15
N CYS A 6 32.91 56.99 -45.23
CA CYS A 6 32.62 58.40 -44.97
C CYS A 6 31.21 58.54 -44.38
N GLY A 7 31.07 59.31 -43.28
CA GLY A 7 29.79 59.77 -42.72
C GLY A 7 29.16 60.87 -43.59
N SER A 8 28.01 61.47 -43.30
CA SER A 8 27.38 61.79 -42.02
C SER A 8 25.90 62.16 -42.23
N GLY A 9 25.08 62.12 -41.19
CA GLY A 9 23.72 62.68 -41.21
C GLY A 9 23.01 62.51 -39.87
N VAL A 10 23.20 63.47 -38.97
CA VAL A 10 22.55 63.59 -37.66
C VAL A 10 21.18 64.25 -37.84
N VAL A 11 20.09 63.62 -37.37
CA VAL A 11 18.91 64.31 -36.81
C VAL A 11 18.32 63.46 -35.69
N ALA A 12 18.08 64.09 -34.55
CA ALA A 12 17.59 63.53 -33.30
C ALA A 12 16.12 63.10 -33.35
N LEU A 13 15.78 62.01 -32.65
CA LEU A 13 14.47 61.83 -32.05
C LEU A 13 14.61 61.12 -30.70
N VAL A 14 14.76 61.93 -29.65
CA VAL A 14 14.33 61.59 -28.30
C VAL A 14 12.80 61.63 -28.31
N LEU A 15 12.12 60.57 -27.88
CA LEU A 15 10.93 60.63 -27.01
C LEU A 15 10.31 59.23 -26.76
N LEU A 16 10.16 58.95 -25.46
CA LEU A 16 9.14 58.10 -24.81
C LEU A 16 9.30 56.56 -24.82
N LEU A 17 10.11 56.13 -23.85
CA LEU A 17 9.71 55.09 -22.89
C LEU A 17 8.34 55.44 -22.27
N VAL A 18 7.33 54.60 -22.51
CA VAL A 18 6.35 54.21 -21.48
C VAL A 18 6.20 52.69 -21.54
N ALA A 19 6.83 52.03 -20.59
CA ALA A 19 6.61 50.62 -20.32
C ALA A 19 5.20 50.45 -19.74
N LEU A 20 4.29 49.82 -20.49
CA LEU A 20 3.08 49.21 -19.94
C LEU A 20 3.45 47.83 -19.41
N VAL A 21 4.08 47.78 -18.24
CA VAL A 21 4.06 46.58 -17.40
C VAL A 21 2.68 46.54 -16.76
N GLY A 22 1.74 45.89 -17.43
CA GLY A 22 0.44 45.57 -16.83
C GLY A 22 0.66 44.58 -15.69
N CYS A 23 0.56 45.06 -14.46
CA CYS A 23 0.34 44.22 -13.28
C CYS A 23 -1.02 43.51 -13.43
N GLY A 24 -1.05 42.35 -14.07
CA GLY A 24 -2.22 41.48 -14.09
C GLY A 24 -2.47 40.94 -12.68
N GLY A 25 -3.48 41.48 -11.99
CA GLY A 25 -3.97 40.92 -10.73
C GLY A 25 -4.51 39.50 -10.93
N PRO A 26 -4.69 38.72 -9.85
CA PRO A 26 -5.20 37.35 -9.94
C PRO A 26 -6.57 37.33 -10.63
N SER A 27 -6.82 36.33 -11.49
CA SER A 27 -8.10 36.22 -12.19
C SER A 27 -9.22 35.86 -11.21
N ALA A 28 -10.49 36.11 -11.56
CA ALA A 28 -11.64 35.71 -10.75
C ALA A 28 -11.70 34.18 -10.49
N THR A 29 -11.07 33.39 -11.37
CA THR A 29 -10.88 31.95 -11.22
C THR A 29 -9.82 31.60 -10.17
N ASP A 30 -8.73 32.37 -10.12
CA ASP A 30 -7.66 32.21 -9.12
C ASP A 30 -8.18 32.57 -7.71
N HIS A 31 -8.98 33.63 -7.60
CA HIS A 31 -9.62 34.01 -6.35
C HIS A 31 -10.59 32.93 -5.83
N ALA A 32 -11.44 32.38 -6.71
CA ALA A 32 -12.37 31.32 -6.33
C ALA A 32 -11.65 30.02 -5.92
N THR A 33 -10.57 29.66 -6.62
CA THR A 33 -9.74 28.50 -6.26
C THR A 33 -9.10 28.70 -4.89
N ALA A 34 -8.58 29.90 -4.61
CA ALA A 34 -8.02 30.24 -3.31
C ALA A 34 -9.06 30.24 -2.17
N ASP A 35 -10.30 30.69 -2.43
CA ASP A 35 -11.41 30.60 -1.47
C ASP A 35 -11.75 29.15 -1.12
N VAL A 36 -11.84 28.29 -2.15
CA VAL A 36 -12.10 26.85 -1.96
C VAL A 36 -10.93 26.18 -1.23
N GLN A 37 -9.69 26.51 -1.56
CA GLN A 37 -8.53 26.00 -0.83
C GLN A 37 -8.60 26.37 0.67
N ARG A 38 -8.88 27.64 1.00
CA ARG A 38 -9.06 28.07 2.40
C ARG A 38 -10.20 27.36 3.11
N LEU A 39 -11.30 27.05 2.40
CA LEU A 39 -12.39 26.24 2.94
C LEU A 39 -11.91 24.84 3.32
N LEU A 40 -11.15 24.18 2.45
CA LEU A 40 -10.64 22.83 2.70
C LEU A 40 -9.53 22.82 3.75
N ASP A 41 -8.73 23.88 3.86
CA ASP A 41 -7.74 24.03 4.93
C ASP A 41 -8.42 24.11 6.31
N ARG A 42 -9.50 24.89 6.44
CA ARG A 42 -10.31 24.93 7.68
C ARG A 42 -10.94 23.58 7.99
N ARG A 43 -11.44 22.88 6.96
CA ARG A 43 -12.03 21.54 7.11
C ARG A 43 -10.97 20.54 7.58
N ALA A 44 -9.77 20.60 7.01
CA ALA A 44 -8.64 19.77 7.39
C ALA A 44 -8.20 20.03 8.85
N ALA A 45 -8.08 21.29 9.26
CA ALA A 45 -7.79 21.66 10.64
C ALA A 45 -8.84 21.08 11.61
N ALA A 46 -10.12 21.23 11.29
CA ALA A 46 -11.20 20.65 12.09
C ALA A 46 -11.11 19.12 12.24
N VAL A 47 -10.65 18.40 11.20
CA VAL A 47 -10.40 16.96 11.26
C VAL A 47 -9.24 16.62 12.20
N VAL A 48 -8.12 17.35 12.10
CA VAL A 48 -6.94 17.16 12.96
C VAL A 48 -7.27 17.48 14.42
N ASP A 49 -7.94 18.60 14.68
CA ASP A 49 -8.34 19.06 16.02
C ASP A 49 -9.51 18.26 16.61
N ARG A 50 -10.13 17.39 15.81
CA ARG A 50 -11.36 16.65 16.12
C ARG A 50 -12.52 17.57 16.53
N ASP A 51 -12.61 18.76 15.95
CA ASP A 51 -13.67 19.74 16.22
C ASP A 51 -14.85 19.56 15.25
N ALA A 52 -15.88 18.84 15.72
CA ALA A 52 -17.11 18.62 14.95
C ALA A 52 -17.82 19.92 14.55
N ARG A 53 -17.84 20.93 15.44
CA ARG A 53 -18.52 22.20 15.16
C ARG A 53 -17.77 23.02 14.12
N ALA A 54 -16.44 23.02 14.16
CA ALA A 54 -15.62 23.64 13.12
C ALA A 54 -15.80 22.94 11.77
N PHE A 55 -15.89 21.61 11.76
CA PHE A 55 -16.14 20.85 10.55
C PHE A 55 -17.51 21.16 9.95
N GLU A 56 -18.57 21.20 10.76
CA GLU A 56 -19.94 21.55 10.34
C GLU A 56 -20.01 22.94 9.67
N ARG A 57 -19.24 23.92 10.18
CA ARG A 57 -19.13 25.26 9.55
C ARG A 57 -18.53 25.25 8.14
N THR A 58 -17.90 24.15 7.72
CA THR A 58 -17.37 24.00 6.34
C THR A 58 -18.37 23.36 5.38
N GLY A 59 -19.57 23.01 5.85
CA GLY A 59 -20.65 22.42 5.07
C GLY A 59 -20.87 20.92 5.31
N ALA A 60 -21.86 20.37 4.61
CA ALA A 60 -22.22 18.96 4.63
C ALA A 60 -21.29 18.14 3.71
N GLY A 61 -20.86 16.96 4.14
CA GLY A 61 -19.97 16.10 3.35
C GLY A 61 -19.25 15.10 4.25
N ALA A 62 -18.75 14.00 3.69
CA ALA A 62 -18.17 12.82 4.38
C ALA A 62 -18.33 12.92 5.89
N ASP A 63 -19.51 12.51 6.37
CA ASP A 63 -19.97 12.67 7.75
C ASP A 63 -18.78 12.54 8.71
N PHE A 64 -18.41 13.63 9.39
CA PHE A 64 -17.29 13.65 10.34
C PHE A 64 -17.42 12.50 11.35
N GLY A 65 -18.66 12.11 11.68
CA GLY A 65 -18.95 10.93 12.49
C GLY A 65 -18.37 9.62 11.96
N ARG A 66 -18.18 9.49 10.64
CA ARG A 66 -17.59 8.30 10.02
C ARG A 66 -16.10 8.16 10.25
N LEU A 67 -15.37 9.27 10.29
CA LEU A 67 -13.91 9.27 10.39
C LEU A 67 -13.38 9.76 11.76
N ARG A 68 -14.21 10.34 12.63
CA ARG A 68 -13.79 10.91 13.92
C ARG A 68 -13.01 9.97 14.83
N ALA A 69 -13.24 8.66 14.70
CA ALA A 69 -12.55 7.64 15.49
C ALA A 69 -11.12 7.38 14.99
N VAL A 70 -10.81 7.72 13.73
CA VAL A 70 -9.48 7.53 13.14
C VAL A 70 -8.49 8.46 13.83
N PRO A 71 -7.38 7.95 14.40
CA PRO A 71 -6.39 8.78 15.06
C PRO A 71 -5.47 9.43 14.02
N VAL A 72 -5.96 10.47 13.35
CA VAL A 72 -5.17 11.23 12.39
C VAL A 72 -4.07 12.04 13.08
N ALA A 73 -2.87 12.09 12.50
CA ALA A 73 -1.78 13.01 12.86
C ALA A 73 -1.65 14.18 11.88
N GLY A 74 -2.11 13.99 10.65
CA GLY A 74 -2.13 15.03 9.63
C GLY A 74 -3.25 14.79 8.65
N TRP A 75 -3.81 15.89 8.15
CA TRP A 75 -4.86 15.91 7.14
C TRP A 75 -4.69 17.20 6.33
N SER A 76 -4.72 17.11 5.01
CA SER A 76 -4.63 18.28 4.14
C SER A 76 -5.26 17.99 2.79
N TYR A 77 -5.86 19.00 2.18
CA TYR A 77 -6.30 18.95 0.79
C TYR A 77 -5.45 19.89 -0.05
N ARG A 78 -5.21 19.51 -1.31
CA ARG A 78 -4.66 20.38 -2.33
C ARG A 78 -5.62 20.40 -3.51
N VAL A 79 -6.28 21.53 -3.75
CA VAL A 79 -7.16 21.71 -4.91
C VAL A 79 -6.31 21.65 -6.17
N THR A 80 -6.71 20.80 -7.12
CA THR A 80 -5.99 20.60 -8.39
C THR A 80 -6.77 21.12 -9.58
N ALA A 81 -8.11 21.16 -9.49
CA ALA A 81 -8.96 21.77 -10.50
C ALA A 81 -10.26 22.29 -9.88
N LEU A 82 -10.82 23.37 -10.43
CA LEU A 82 -12.10 23.92 -10.03
C LEU A 82 -12.95 24.20 -11.28
N ARG A 83 -14.16 23.63 -11.32
CA ARG A 83 -15.15 23.87 -12.38
C ARG A 83 -16.38 24.52 -11.75
N ARG A 84 -16.69 25.75 -12.15
CA ARG A 84 -17.80 26.54 -11.59
C ARG A 84 -19.01 26.53 -12.52
N SER A 85 -20.20 26.53 -11.92
CA SER A 85 -21.48 26.70 -12.60
C SER A 85 -22.42 27.50 -11.70
N GLY A 86 -22.47 28.82 -11.92
CA GLY A 86 -23.20 29.75 -11.05
C GLY A 86 -22.74 29.67 -9.59
N ASP A 87 -23.68 29.37 -8.70
CA ASP A 87 -23.48 29.22 -7.25
C ASP A 87 -23.07 27.79 -6.84
N THR A 88 -22.69 26.95 -7.80
CA THR A 88 -22.15 25.61 -7.54
C THR A 88 -20.76 25.46 -8.13
N ALA A 89 -19.97 24.56 -7.56
CA ALA A 89 -18.69 24.17 -8.14
C ALA A 89 -18.36 22.71 -7.87
N THR A 90 -17.55 22.13 -8.75
CA THR A 90 -16.89 20.84 -8.53
C THR A 90 -15.39 21.07 -8.45
N ALA A 91 -14.80 20.71 -7.31
CA ALA A 91 -13.36 20.75 -7.10
C ALA A 91 -12.79 19.33 -7.17
N ASP A 92 -11.73 19.15 -7.95
CA ASP A 92 -10.86 17.98 -7.79
C ASP A 92 -9.74 18.36 -6.82
N ALA A 93 -9.43 17.46 -5.89
CA ALA A 93 -8.41 17.69 -4.88
C ALA A 93 -7.61 16.42 -4.59
N GLU A 94 -6.38 16.62 -4.17
CA GLU A 94 -5.57 15.58 -3.55
C GLU A 94 -5.72 15.66 -2.03
N LEU A 95 -6.21 14.60 -1.40
CA LEU A 95 -6.18 14.41 0.04
C LEU A 95 -4.86 13.75 0.43
N ARG A 96 -4.21 14.31 1.45
CA ARG A 96 -3.09 13.67 2.16
C ARG A 96 -3.46 13.50 3.62
N TYR A 97 -3.29 12.30 4.16
CA TYR A 97 -3.52 12.03 5.58
C TYR A 97 -2.49 11.06 6.17
N SER A 98 -2.32 11.10 7.48
CA SER A 98 -1.49 10.15 8.22
C SER A 98 -2.15 9.72 9.51
N VAL A 99 -1.95 8.48 9.89
CA VAL A 99 -2.40 7.88 11.15
C VAL A 99 -1.30 8.02 12.20
N ALA A 100 -1.64 8.64 13.32
CA ALA A 100 -0.74 8.96 14.42
C ALA A 100 -0.07 7.71 14.99
N GLY A 101 1.26 7.71 15.02
CA GLY A 101 2.07 6.61 15.56
C GLY A 101 2.26 5.41 14.63
N TYR A 102 1.68 5.44 13.43
CA TYR A 102 1.80 4.37 12.44
C TYR A 102 2.47 4.87 11.15
N ASP A 103 1.94 5.94 10.56
CA ASP A 103 2.44 6.44 9.28
C ASP A 103 3.71 7.31 9.44
N ARG A 104 4.75 7.00 8.66
CA ARG A 104 5.96 7.83 8.53
C ARG A 104 5.88 8.84 7.39
N ALA A 105 4.92 8.66 6.49
CA ALA A 105 4.62 9.55 5.37
C ALA A 105 3.10 9.51 5.10
N PRO A 106 2.53 10.59 4.51
CA PRO A 106 1.09 10.65 4.30
C PRO A 106 0.63 9.74 3.16
N VAL A 107 -0.47 9.04 3.38
CA VAL A 107 -1.27 8.41 2.32
C VAL A 107 -1.87 9.50 1.44
N THR A 108 -1.86 9.29 0.13
CA THR A 108 -2.44 10.21 -0.85
C THR A 108 -3.66 9.58 -1.52
N ALA A 109 -4.75 10.33 -1.64
CA ALA A 109 -5.97 9.88 -2.30
C ALA A 109 -6.61 11.01 -3.12
N GLY A 110 -7.15 10.69 -4.29
CA GLY A 110 -7.89 11.65 -5.10
C GLY A 110 -9.32 11.84 -4.60
N ARG A 111 -9.77 13.09 -4.48
CA ARG A 111 -11.12 13.47 -4.03
C ARG A 111 -11.81 14.31 -5.10
N THR A 112 -13.13 14.16 -5.19
CA THR A 112 -14.01 15.07 -5.93
C THR A 112 -15.01 15.64 -4.95
N LEU A 113 -15.02 16.97 -4.82
CA LEU A 113 -15.90 17.70 -3.90
C LEU A 113 -16.95 18.49 -4.68
N ARG A 114 -18.20 18.39 -4.26
CA ARG A 114 -19.26 19.31 -4.69
C ARG A 114 -19.41 20.43 -3.68
N LEU A 115 -19.54 21.65 -4.18
CA LEU A 115 -19.57 22.87 -3.40
C LEU A 115 -20.79 23.71 -3.77
N SER A 116 -21.34 24.41 -2.81
CA SER A 116 -22.37 25.44 -2.99
C SER A 116 -21.90 26.77 -2.43
N ARG A 117 -22.40 27.87 -3.00
CA ARG A 117 -22.11 29.23 -2.57
C ARG A 117 -23.38 29.87 -2.02
N ASP A 118 -23.31 30.46 -0.83
CA ASP A 118 -24.42 31.22 -0.26
C ASP A 118 -24.54 32.63 -0.89
N ALA A 119 -25.64 33.33 -0.61
CA ALA A 119 -25.87 34.70 -1.09
C ALA A 119 -24.81 35.71 -0.58
N GLY A 120 -24.12 35.40 0.51
CA GLY A 120 -22.98 36.16 1.04
C GLY A 120 -21.66 35.83 0.34
N GLY A 121 -21.69 34.97 -0.68
CA GLY A 121 -20.54 34.59 -1.48
C GLY A 121 -19.63 33.54 -0.84
N ARG A 122 -20.01 32.91 0.27
CA ARG A 122 -19.21 31.90 0.98
C ARG A 122 -19.46 30.50 0.43
N TRP A 123 -18.38 29.78 0.17
CA TRP A 123 -18.42 28.38 -0.24
C TRP A 123 -18.61 27.44 0.96
N SER A 124 -19.40 26.39 0.75
CA SER A 124 -19.55 25.24 1.65
C SER A 124 -19.42 23.94 0.87
N VAL A 125 -18.84 22.92 1.49
CA VAL A 125 -18.85 21.55 0.98
C VAL A 125 -20.27 21.02 1.06
N VAL A 126 -20.71 20.32 0.01
CA VAL A 126 -21.99 19.58 -0.06
C VAL A 126 -21.74 18.08 -0.12
N GLU A 127 -20.65 17.67 -0.77
CA GLU A 127 -20.23 16.29 -0.86
C GLU A 127 -18.71 16.22 -0.97
N ASP A 128 -18.12 15.21 -0.33
CA ASP A 128 -16.71 14.83 -0.47
C ASP A 128 -16.67 13.32 -0.72
N ARG A 129 -16.23 12.90 -1.90
CA ARG A 129 -16.19 11.49 -2.31
C ARG A 129 -14.88 11.14 -3.03
N PRO A 130 -14.53 9.85 -3.13
CA PRO A 130 -13.41 9.40 -3.95
C PRO A 130 -13.54 9.92 -5.40
N ALA A 131 -12.41 10.34 -5.97
CA ALA A 131 -12.32 10.63 -7.40
C ALA A 131 -12.50 9.34 -8.21
N LYS A 132 -12.96 9.45 -9.47
CA LYS A 132 -13.36 8.29 -10.31
C LYS A 132 -12.28 7.20 -10.45
N LYS A 133 -11.00 7.58 -10.43
CA LYS A 133 -9.84 6.67 -10.54
C LYS A 133 -9.05 6.53 -9.23
N SER A 134 -9.62 6.95 -8.10
CA SER A 134 -8.99 6.82 -6.79
C SER A 134 -9.62 5.67 -6.04
N ALA A 135 -8.80 4.91 -5.32
CA ALA A 135 -9.28 3.99 -4.31
C ALA A 135 -10.11 4.73 -3.24
N GLN A 136 -11.11 4.04 -2.70
CA GLN A 136 -11.86 4.50 -1.55
C GLN A 136 -10.97 4.49 -0.31
N GLN A 137 -11.32 5.31 0.68
CA GLN A 137 -10.82 5.19 2.03
C GLN A 137 -11.85 4.48 2.90
N LEU A 138 -11.43 3.88 4.01
CA LEU A 138 -12.32 3.07 4.84
C LEU A 138 -13.56 3.85 5.32
N TRP A 139 -13.40 5.13 5.67
CA TRP A 139 -14.52 6.00 6.08
C TRP A 139 -15.48 6.38 4.95
N ASP A 140 -15.11 6.19 3.68
CA ASP A 140 -16.04 6.36 2.56
C ASP A 140 -17.10 5.23 2.57
N GLN A 141 -16.77 4.07 3.14
CA GLN A 141 -17.64 2.89 3.20
C GLN A 141 -18.63 2.91 4.36
N GLY A 142 -18.42 3.77 5.36
CA GLY A 142 -19.29 3.89 6.53
C GLY A 142 -18.55 4.34 7.78
N THR A 143 -19.22 4.22 8.93
CA THR A 143 -18.64 4.63 10.21
C THR A 143 -17.53 3.71 10.65
N VAL A 144 -16.33 4.27 10.79
CA VAL A 144 -15.14 3.54 11.23
C VAL A 144 -15.20 3.31 12.73
N ARG A 145 -15.10 2.04 13.11
CA ARG A 145 -14.80 1.59 14.46
C ARG A 145 -13.32 1.26 14.56
N ILE A 146 -12.74 1.49 15.74
CA ILE A 146 -11.33 1.21 15.99
C ILE A 146 -11.18 0.18 17.12
N MET A 147 -10.17 -0.66 17.00
CA MET A 147 -9.64 -1.48 18.08
C MET A 147 -8.13 -1.27 18.16
N ARG A 148 -7.63 -0.94 19.33
CA ARG A 148 -6.19 -0.78 19.57
C ARG A 148 -5.67 -2.04 20.24
N GLY A 149 -4.67 -2.64 19.61
CA GLY A 149 -3.81 -3.63 20.24
C GLY A 149 -2.53 -3.00 20.79
N THR A 150 -1.64 -3.85 21.27
CA THR A 150 -0.29 -3.52 21.73
C THR A 150 0.58 -3.05 20.56
N HIS A 151 0.49 -3.76 19.44
CA HIS A 151 1.25 -3.51 18.22
C HIS A 151 0.38 -3.13 17.02
N SER A 152 -0.95 -3.20 17.17
CA SER A 152 -1.87 -3.05 16.05
C SER A 152 -2.88 -1.92 16.24
N LEU A 153 -3.30 -1.33 15.13
CA LEU A 153 -4.52 -0.54 15.04
C LEU A 153 -5.44 -1.18 13.99
N VAL A 154 -6.56 -1.72 14.44
CA VAL A 154 -7.58 -2.29 13.56
C VAL A 154 -8.67 -1.25 13.35
N LEU A 155 -9.01 -0.99 12.10
CA LEU A 155 -10.09 -0.10 11.70
C LEU A 155 -11.09 -0.93 10.91
N GLY A 156 -12.37 -0.88 11.27
CA GLY A 156 -13.40 -1.63 10.56
C GLY A 156 -14.67 -0.85 10.32
N VAL A 157 -15.41 -1.26 9.29
CA VAL A 157 -16.72 -0.71 8.92
C VAL A 157 -17.71 -1.87 8.84
N GLY A 158 -18.87 -1.70 9.48
CA GLY A 158 -19.89 -2.76 9.54
C GLY A 158 -19.50 -3.97 10.39
N GLN A 159 -18.37 -3.91 11.10
CA GLN A 159 -17.85 -4.98 11.95
C GLN A 159 -18.31 -4.85 13.42
N SER A 160 -18.38 -5.97 14.13
CA SER A 160 -18.62 -6.00 15.57
C SER A 160 -17.32 -5.78 16.36
N ASP A 161 -17.42 -5.26 17.58
CA ASP A 161 -16.24 -5.06 18.45
C ASP A 161 -15.51 -6.38 18.76
N ARG A 162 -16.26 -7.50 18.82
CA ARG A 162 -15.68 -8.84 18.97
C ARG A 162 -14.81 -9.22 17.77
N SER A 163 -15.30 -8.98 16.55
CA SER A 163 -14.54 -9.23 15.32
C SER A 163 -13.24 -8.42 15.30
N LEU A 164 -13.33 -7.11 15.57
CA LEU A 164 -12.15 -6.24 15.59
C LEU A 164 -11.14 -6.60 16.67
N ARG A 165 -11.60 -7.10 17.82
CA ARG A 165 -10.74 -7.64 18.87
C ARG A 165 -9.96 -8.87 18.40
N GLY A 166 -10.62 -9.81 17.71
CA GLY A 166 -9.96 -10.99 17.15
C GLY A 166 -8.82 -10.63 16.19
N PHE A 167 -9.05 -9.67 15.28
CA PHE A 167 -7.99 -9.17 14.39
C PHE A 167 -6.84 -8.49 15.13
N ALA A 168 -7.14 -7.74 16.20
CA ALA A 168 -6.09 -7.10 17.01
C ALA A 168 -5.23 -8.14 17.73
N GLU A 169 -5.84 -9.20 18.27
CA GLU A 169 -5.14 -10.31 18.91
C GLU A 169 -4.27 -11.11 17.94
N LEU A 170 -4.77 -11.36 16.72
CA LEU A 170 -4.00 -12.01 15.64
C LEU A 170 -2.76 -11.17 15.27
N ALA A 171 -2.95 -9.87 15.06
CA ALA A 171 -1.87 -8.93 14.70
C ALA A 171 -0.85 -8.76 15.85
N ASP A 172 -1.31 -8.69 17.10
CA ASP A 172 -0.44 -8.57 18.26
C ASP A 172 0.41 -9.83 18.52
N ARG A 173 -0.03 -11.01 18.06
CA ARG A 173 0.80 -12.22 18.02
C ARG A 173 1.74 -12.26 16.81
N ALA A 174 1.28 -11.76 15.66
CA ALA A 174 2.07 -11.74 14.42
C ALA A 174 3.31 -10.84 14.53
N VAL A 175 3.16 -9.61 15.06
CA VAL A 175 4.24 -8.62 15.11
C VAL A 175 5.51 -9.12 15.84
N PRO A 176 5.44 -9.71 17.05
CA PRO A 176 6.63 -10.26 17.69
C PRO A 176 7.21 -11.46 16.93
N ALA A 177 6.37 -12.35 16.38
CA ALA A 177 6.83 -13.48 15.57
C ALA A 177 7.61 -13.04 14.33
N VAL A 178 7.09 -12.03 13.61
CA VAL A 178 7.77 -11.43 12.46
C VAL A 178 9.05 -10.70 12.89
N SER A 179 9.03 -10.00 14.02
CA SER A 179 10.23 -9.31 14.53
C SER A 179 11.35 -10.28 14.91
N ASP A 180 11.02 -11.46 15.43
CA ASP A 180 11.99 -12.52 15.70
C ASP A 180 12.56 -13.10 14.39
N ALA A 181 11.69 -13.35 13.39
CA ALA A 181 12.08 -13.93 12.12
C ALA A 181 12.86 -12.98 11.20
N TRP A 182 12.54 -11.68 11.18
CA TRP A 182 13.13 -10.65 10.30
C TRP A 182 14.18 -9.76 10.98
N GLY A 183 14.05 -9.58 12.29
CA GLY A 183 14.82 -8.65 13.12
C GLY A 183 14.08 -7.33 13.40
N ALA A 184 14.47 -6.63 14.47
CA ALA A 184 13.75 -5.48 15.03
C ALA A 184 13.85 -4.15 14.24
N ARG A 185 14.47 -4.13 13.04
CA ARG A 185 14.71 -2.89 12.26
C ARG A 185 13.52 -2.52 11.35
N TRP A 186 12.31 -2.48 11.90
CA TRP A 186 11.09 -1.99 11.24
C TRP A 186 10.17 -1.29 12.26
N SER A 187 8.95 -0.88 11.91
CA SER A 187 8.08 -0.13 12.82
C SER A 187 7.61 -0.93 14.04
N GLY A 188 7.56 -2.27 13.95
CA GLY A 188 6.99 -3.12 14.99
C GLY A 188 5.52 -2.81 15.28
N ARG A 189 4.82 -2.24 14.28
CA ARG A 189 3.42 -1.81 14.36
C ARG A 189 2.74 -1.95 13.00
N VAL A 190 1.47 -2.36 13.02
CA VAL A 190 0.66 -2.59 11.80
C VAL A 190 -0.70 -1.91 11.88
N VAL A 191 -1.25 -1.56 10.71
CA VAL A 191 -2.62 -1.05 10.56
C VAL A 191 -3.43 -2.07 9.76
N VAL A 192 -4.52 -2.56 10.34
CA VAL A 192 -5.41 -3.56 9.72
C VAL A 192 -6.74 -2.92 9.37
N PHE A 193 -7.16 -3.02 8.11
CA PHE A 193 -8.46 -2.60 7.62
C PHE A 193 -9.37 -3.80 7.45
N VAL A 194 -10.55 -3.72 8.07
CA VAL A 194 -11.58 -4.77 8.04
C VAL A 194 -12.86 -4.19 7.43
N PRO A 195 -12.98 -4.18 6.09
CA PRO A 195 -14.21 -3.76 5.41
C PRO A 195 -15.36 -4.71 5.72
N LYS A 196 -16.58 -4.37 5.28
CA LYS A 196 -17.77 -5.21 5.50
C LYS A 196 -17.81 -6.44 4.60
N SER A 197 -17.24 -6.37 3.40
CA SER A 197 -17.32 -7.42 2.37
C SER A 197 -16.13 -7.37 1.41
N LEU A 198 -16.04 -8.37 0.52
CA LEU A 198 -15.13 -8.38 -0.62
C LEU A 198 -15.24 -7.12 -1.50
N GLU A 199 -16.44 -6.60 -1.76
CA GLU A 199 -16.62 -5.34 -2.52
C GLU A 199 -16.00 -4.16 -1.79
N GLY A 200 -16.10 -4.14 -0.45
CA GLY A 200 -15.42 -3.15 0.38
C GLY A 200 -13.90 -3.24 0.24
N MET A 201 -13.32 -4.44 0.29
CA MET A 201 -11.89 -4.65 0.04
C MET A 201 -11.48 -4.14 -1.35
N ALA A 202 -12.21 -4.53 -2.40
CA ALA A 202 -11.98 -4.06 -3.76
C ALA A 202 -12.02 -2.54 -3.88
N GLY A 203 -12.97 -1.89 -3.19
CA GLY A 203 -13.06 -0.44 -3.11
C GLY A 203 -11.81 0.21 -2.51
N LEU A 204 -11.21 -0.38 -1.47
CA LEU A 204 -9.98 0.10 -0.83
C LEU A 204 -8.74 -0.13 -1.69
N LEU A 205 -8.74 -1.15 -2.53
CA LEU A 205 -7.64 -1.48 -3.44
C LEU A 205 -7.77 -0.80 -4.81
N GLY A 206 -8.92 -0.20 -5.11
CA GLY A 206 -9.17 0.47 -6.39
C GLY A 206 -9.28 -0.49 -7.58
N SER A 207 -9.64 -1.74 -7.33
CA SER A 207 -9.64 -2.84 -8.31
C SER A 207 -10.94 -3.67 -8.21
N PRO A 208 -11.32 -4.42 -9.26
CA PRO A 208 -12.54 -5.23 -9.24
C PRO A 208 -12.51 -6.32 -8.17
N ALA A 209 -13.65 -6.62 -7.54
CA ALA A 209 -13.78 -7.70 -6.54
C ALA A 209 -13.37 -9.09 -7.07
N SER A 210 -13.54 -9.33 -8.37
CA SER A 210 -13.12 -10.58 -9.01
C SER A 210 -11.61 -10.86 -8.86
N SER A 211 -10.78 -9.81 -8.75
CA SER A 211 -9.33 -9.94 -8.60
C SER A 211 -8.90 -10.45 -7.23
N TYR A 212 -9.78 -10.41 -6.22
CA TYR A 212 -9.47 -10.78 -4.83
C TYR A 212 -10.32 -11.91 -4.28
N ARG A 213 -11.08 -12.59 -5.15
CA ARG A 213 -11.88 -13.74 -4.74
C ARG A 213 -10.96 -14.86 -4.27
N GLY A 214 -11.19 -15.35 -3.04
CA GLY A 214 -10.36 -16.39 -2.43
C GLY A 214 -9.07 -15.89 -1.77
N ILE A 215 -8.75 -14.59 -1.90
CA ILE A 215 -7.64 -13.96 -1.19
C ILE A 215 -8.16 -13.47 0.15
N ALA A 216 -7.54 -13.91 1.25
CA ALA A 216 -8.00 -13.63 2.61
C ALA A 216 -7.54 -12.26 3.14
N ALA A 217 -6.37 -11.79 2.70
CA ALA A 217 -5.87 -10.46 3.02
C ALA A 217 -4.86 -10.02 1.96
N VAL A 218 -4.58 -8.71 1.91
CA VAL A 218 -3.54 -8.12 1.07
C VAL A 218 -2.88 -6.96 1.81
N THR A 219 -1.57 -6.85 1.70
CA THR A 219 -0.80 -5.71 2.20
C THR A 219 -0.58 -4.68 1.08
N THR A 220 -1.10 -3.47 1.26
CA THR A 220 -0.95 -2.41 0.24
C THR A 220 0.51 -1.99 0.07
N GLY A 221 0.93 -1.73 -1.17
CA GLY A 221 2.22 -1.08 -1.47
C GLY A 221 3.35 -2.04 -1.87
N GLU A 222 3.07 -3.33 -1.92
CA GLU A 222 3.99 -4.43 -2.24
C GLU A 222 4.96 -4.21 -3.41
N THR A 223 4.62 -3.41 -4.43
CA THR A 223 5.49 -3.19 -5.60
C THR A 223 5.87 -1.72 -5.81
N GLY A 224 7.18 -1.45 -5.82
CA GLY A 224 7.78 -0.23 -6.39
C GLY A 224 7.51 1.09 -5.66
N ALA A 225 6.74 1.11 -4.58
CA ALA A 225 6.51 2.34 -3.83
C ALA A 225 7.70 2.68 -2.92
N PRO A 226 8.16 3.95 -2.89
CA PRO A 226 9.44 4.35 -2.30
C PRO A 226 9.56 3.99 -0.81
N ALA A 227 10.79 3.85 -0.30
CA ALA A 227 11.08 3.50 1.11
C ALA A 227 10.49 4.46 2.17
N ARG A 228 9.99 5.63 1.74
CA ARG A 228 9.20 6.59 2.54
C ARG A 228 7.70 6.47 2.27
N ALA A 229 7.20 5.29 1.90
CA ALA A 229 5.79 5.05 1.77
C ALA A 229 5.07 5.24 3.13
N PRO A 230 3.77 5.53 3.13
CA PRO A 230 2.94 5.43 4.33
C PRO A 230 3.08 4.05 4.98
N ALA A 231 2.63 3.88 6.22
CA ALA A 231 2.57 2.51 6.74
C ALA A 231 1.63 1.68 5.85
N ASP A 232 2.06 0.48 5.55
CA ASP A 232 1.24 -0.41 4.74
C ASP A 232 -0.05 -0.77 5.50
N ARG A 233 -1.13 -0.96 4.75
CA ARG A 233 -2.42 -1.39 5.27
C ARG A 233 -2.58 -2.86 4.96
N ILE A 234 -2.82 -3.66 5.99
CA ILE A 234 -3.27 -5.04 5.83
C ILE A 234 -4.78 -4.97 5.64
N ILE A 235 -5.29 -5.25 4.45
CA ILE A 235 -6.72 -5.20 4.13
C ILE A 235 -7.25 -6.62 4.09
N VAL A 236 -8.22 -6.91 4.96
CA VAL A 236 -8.81 -8.26 5.08
C VAL A 236 -10.01 -8.42 4.16
N ASN A 237 -10.14 -9.57 3.54
CA ASN A 237 -11.38 -10.07 2.95
C ASN A 237 -12.15 -10.87 4.01
N PRO A 238 -13.17 -10.29 4.68
CA PRO A 238 -13.85 -10.97 5.78
C PRO A 238 -14.51 -12.29 5.35
N ASP A 239 -14.92 -12.42 4.09
CA ASP A 239 -15.63 -13.60 3.58
C ASP A 239 -14.68 -14.80 3.41
N ALA A 240 -13.48 -14.57 2.85
CA ALA A 240 -12.47 -15.61 2.69
C ALA A 240 -11.76 -15.91 4.03
N PHE A 241 -11.53 -14.88 4.85
CA PHE A 241 -10.86 -15.03 6.14
C PHE A 241 -11.62 -15.96 7.09
N ALA A 242 -12.95 -15.85 7.12
CA ALA A 242 -13.81 -16.68 7.96
C ALA A 242 -13.75 -18.20 7.63
N LEU A 243 -13.19 -18.59 6.49
CA LEU A 243 -13.07 -19.99 6.06
C LEU A 243 -11.76 -20.65 6.51
N LEU A 244 -10.79 -19.90 7.01
CA LEU A 244 -9.42 -20.38 7.26
C LEU A 244 -9.27 -21.20 8.56
N GLY A 245 -10.19 -21.01 9.51
CA GLY A 245 -10.01 -21.47 10.89
C GLY A 245 -8.85 -20.77 11.61
N SER A 246 -8.78 -20.91 12.94
CA SER A 246 -7.86 -20.11 13.77
C SER A 246 -6.39 -20.20 13.38
N LEU A 247 -5.95 -21.37 12.91
CA LEU A 247 -4.58 -21.59 12.45
C LEU A 247 -4.29 -20.80 11.16
N GLY A 248 -5.15 -20.95 10.15
CA GLY A 248 -4.98 -20.26 8.87
C GLY A 248 -5.12 -18.75 9.01
N GLU A 249 -6.03 -18.28 9.87
CA GLU A 249 -6.16 -16.86 10.22
C GLU A 249 -4.84 -16.30 10.79
N GLN A 250 -4.18 -17.04 11.70
CA GLN A 250 -2.90 -16.61 12.25
C GLN A 250 -1.78 -16.64 11.22
N VAL A 251 -1.71 -17.68 10.37
CA VAL A 251 -0.73 -17.77 9.28
C VAL A 251 -0.87 -16.57 8.35
N VAL A 252 -2.09 -16.27 7.87
CA VAL A 252 -2.34 -15.15 6.97
C VAL A 252 -1.97 -13.82 7.60
N VAL A 253 -2.40 -13.52 8.83
CA VAL A 253 -2.04 -12.24 9.45
C VAL A 253 -0.53 -12.10 9.69
N THR A 254 0.16 -13.22 9.96
CA THR A 254 1.61 -13.24 10.12
C THR A 254 2.34 -13.07 8.79
N HIS A 255 1.83 -13.69 7.72
CA HIS A 255 2.28 -13.50 6.34
C HIS A 255 2.16 -12.02 5.96
N GLU A 256 0.97 -11.41 6.06
CA GLU A 256 0.76 -10.00 5.73
C GLU A 256 1.63 -9.04 6.56
N THR A 257 1.78 -9.32 7.86
CA THR A 257 2.69 -8.55 8.73
C THR A 257 4.14 -8.64 8.26
N THR A 258 4.53 -9.75 7.63
CA THR A 258 5.88 -9.92 7.07
C THR A 258 6.11 -8.96 5.91
N HIS A 259 5.14 -8.75 5.01
CA HIS A 259 5.26 -7.75 3.93
C HIS A 259 5.48 -6.34 4.50
N VAL A 260 4.77 -5.97 5.58
CA VAL A 260 5.00 -4.68 6.26
C VAL A 260 6.43 -4.56 6.80
N ALA A 261 6.97 -5.64 7.38
CA ALA A 261 8.30 -5.65 7.98
C ALA A 261 9.43 -5.66 6.95
N THR A 262 9.25 -6.36 5.82
CA THR A 262 10.24 -6.51 4.76
C THR A 262 10.22 -5.37 3.76
N ARG A 263 9.14 -4.58 3.69
CA ARG A 263 8.89 -3.56 2.67
C ARG A 263 10.08 -2.71 2.26
N ALA A 264 10.84 -2.17 3.22
CA ALA A 264 12.00 -1.31 2.92
C ALA A 264 13.14 -2.03 2.17
N ARG A 265 13.05 -3.36 2.04
CA ARG A 265 14.00 -4.27 1.38
C ARG A 265 13.34 -5.07 0.25
N THR A 266 12.08 -4.81 -0.07
CA THR A 266 11.37 -5.44 -1.19
C THR A 266 11.36 -4.45 -2.35
N THR A 267 12.06 -4.77 -3.43
CA THR A 267 12.25 -3.88 -4.58
C THR A 267 11.88 -4.59 -5.88
N ALA A 268 11.99 -3.91 -7.02
CA ALA A 268 11.83 -4.54 -8.33
C ALA A 268 12.83 -5.68 -8.58
N ALA A 269 13.93 -5.76 -7.81
CA ALA A 269 14.86 -6.86 -7.86
C ALA A 269 14.37 -8.12 -7.13
N THR A 270 13.46 -8.00 -6.17
CA THR A 270 12.91 -9.13 -5.40
C THR A 270 11.89 -9.90 -6.25
N PRO A 271 12.12 -11.20 -6.56
CA PRO A 271 11.13 -12.03 -7.24
C PRO A 271 10.01 -12.48 -6.29
N LEU A 272 8.83 -12.77 -6.82
CA LEU A 272 7.67 -13.14 -6.02
C LEU A 272 7.88 -14.45 -5.26
N TRP A 273 8.58 -15.43 -5.84
CA TRP A 273 8.89 -16.68 -5.12
C TRP A 273 9.64 -16.44 -3.79
N LEU A 274 10.47 -15.39 -3.73
CA LEU A 274 11.22 -15.02 -2.54
C LEU A 274 10.39 -14.13 -1.61
N SER A 275 9.61 -13.20 -2.17
CA SER A 275 8.71 -12.33 -1.38
C SER A 275 7.66 -13.14 -0.65
N GLU A 276 6.84 -13.88 -1.41
CA GLU A 276 5.76 -14.73 -0.91
C GLU A 276 6.30 -15.89 -0.09
N GLY A 277 7.36 -16.55 -0.60
CA GLY A 277 7.96 -17.69 0.07
C GLY A 277 8.54 -17.34 1.44
N PHE A 278 9.12 -16.15 1.59
CA PHE A 278 9.60 -15.69 2.90
C PHE A 278 8.44 -15.37 3.84
N ALA A 279 7.39 -14.71 3.36
CA ALA A 279 6.20 -14.40 4.15
C ALA A 279 5.48 -15.68 4.63
N ASP A 280 5.32 -16.68 3.77
CA ASP A 280 4.81 -18.00 4.15
C ASP A 280 5.74 -18.73 5.12
N TRP A 281 7.07 -18.64 4.91
CA TRP A 281 8.02 -19.28 5.81
C TRP A 281 7.87 -18.72 7.23
N VAL A 282 7.76 -17.39 7.38
CA VAL A 282 7.49 -16.74 8.66
C VAL A 282 6.10 -17.14 9.20
N GLY A 283 5.09 -17.15 8.34
CA GLY A 283 3.71 -17.53 8.69
C GLY A 283 3.61 -18.93 9.28
N TYR A 284 4.33 -19.90 8.72
CA TYR A 284 4.33 -21.30 9.18
C TYR A 284 5.39 -21.62 10.24
N ARG A 285 6.35 -20.71 10.51
CA ARG A 285 7.52 -20.96 11.37
C ARG A 285 7.17 -21.50 12.76
N SER A 286 6.08 -21.05 13.37
CA SER A 286 5.66 -21.44 14.72
C SER A 286 4.45 -22.37 14.76
N VAL A 287 4.02 -22.90 13.61
CA VAL A 287 2.67 -23.47 13.44
C VAL A 287 2.65 -25.01 13.54
N GLY A 288 3.80 -25.65 13.74
CA GLY A 288 3.90 -27.08 14.05
C GLY A 288 3.40 -28.02 12.95
N ARG A 289 3.16 -27.51 11.74
CA ARG A 289 2.74 -28.31 10.58
C ARG A 289 3.93 -29.02 9.95
N THR A 290 3.69 -30.25 9.51
CA THR A 290 4.65 -30.96 8.66
C THR A 290 4.70 -30.32 7.27
N PRO A 291 5.80 -30.51 6.51
CA PRO A 291 5.88 -29.93 5.18
C PRO A 291 4.77 -30.35 4.22
N ALA A 292 4.33 -31.61 4.27
CA ALA A 292 3.22 -32.09 3.45
C ALA A 292 1.87 -31.44 3.82
N GLU A 293 1.66 -31.08 5.08
CA GLU A 293 0.45 -30.34 5.50
C GLU A 293 0.49 -28.86 5.11
N ALA A 294 1.68 -28.25 5.09
CA ALA A 294 1.86 -26.84 4.71
C ALA A 294 1.95 -26.64 3.18
N ALA A 295 2.35 -27.68 2.44
CA ALA A 295 2.45 -27.68 0.97
C ALA A 295 1.72 -28.87 0.32
N PRO A 296 0.39 -29.00 0.52
CA PRO A 296 -0.36 -30.17 0.06
C PRO A 296 -0.45 -30.31 -1.46
N GLU A 297 -0.51 -29.21 -2.23
CA GLU A 297 -0.63 -29.27 -3.68
C GLU A 297 0.68 -29.71 -4.34
N LEU A 298 1.81 -29.28 -3.78
CA LEU A 298 3.15 -29.63 -4.18
C LEU A 298 3.49 -31.06 -3.74
N ALA A 299 3.11 -31.47 -2.54
CA ALA A 299 3.24 -32.86 -2.10
C ALA A 299 2.51 -33.82 -3.04
N ARG A 300 1.25 -33.50 -3.38
CA ARG A 300 0.49 -34.30 -4.36
C ARG A 300 1.15 -34.33 -5.74
N ALA A 301 1.79 -33.24 -6.16
CA ALA A 301 2.53 -33.22 -7.42
C ALA A 301 3.77 -34.12 -7.37
N VAL A 302 4.53 -34.09 -6.26
CA VAL A 302 5.71 -34.94 -6.04
C VAL A 302 5.30 -36.42 -6.04
N ASP A 303 4.25 -36.79 -5.32
CA ASP A 303 3.72 -38.17 -5.27
C ASP A 303 3.32 -38.69 -6.65
N GLN A 304 2.83 -37.81 -7.53
CA GLN A 304 2.44 -38.14 -8.89
C GLN A 304 3.61 -38.10 -9.88
N GLY A 305 4.85 -37.96 -9.41
CA GLY A 305 6.05 -37.86 -10.24
C GLY A 305 6.18 -36.54 -11.00
N ARG A 306 5.37 -35.52 -10.67
CA ARG A 306 5.34 -34.19 -11.32
C ARG A 306 6.20 -33.17 -10.58
N LEU A 307 7.47 -33.52 -10.33
CA LEU A 307 8.43 -32.67 -9.62
C LEU A 307 8.79 -31.41 -10.44
N PRO A 308 8.61 -30.18 -9.90
CA PRO A 308 8.87 -28.94 -10.65
C PRO A 308 10.32 -28.79 -11.11
N ALA A 309 10.53 -28.45 -12.39
CA ALA A 309 11.85 -28.36 -13.00
C ALA A 309 12.67 -27.14 -12.53
N ALA A 310 12.00 -26.06 -12.16
CA ALA A 310 12.60 -24.80 -11.71
C ALA A 310 11.71 -24.17 -10.63
N LEU A 311 12.24 -23.13 -9.95
CA LEU A 311 11.45 -22.24 -9.11
C LEU A 311 10.38 -21.51 -9.95
N PRO A 312 9.25 -21.11 -9.34
CA PRO A 312 8.20 -20.38 -10.06
C PRO A 312 8.67 -18.97 -10.44
N ASP A 313 8.22 -18.53 -11.61
CA ASP A 313 8.41 -17.15 -12.09
C ASP A 313 7.27 -16.25 -11.60
N ASP A 314 7.43 -14.92 -11.69
CA ASP A 314 6.43 -13.97 -11.19
C ASP A 314 5.03 -14.17 -11.83
N GLU A 315 4.96 -14.68 -13.06
CA GLU A 315 3.70 -14.96 -13.75
C GLU A 315 2.90 -16.11 -13.10
N ASP A 316 3.56 -17.03 -12.38
CA ASP A 316 2.90 -18.13 -11.67
C ASP A 316 2.08 -17.65 -10.47
N PHE A 317 2.34 -16.43 -9.99
CA PHE A 317 1.64 -15.80 -8.87
C PHE A 317 0.39 -15.00 -9.31
N GLY A 318 -0.01 -15.08 -10.58
CA GLY A 318 -1.18 -14.39 -11.11
C GLY A 318 -2.51 -14.99 -10.64
N PHE A 319 -3.39 -14.15 -10.08
CA PHE A 319 -4.72 -14.55 -9.57
C PHE A 319 -5.77 -14.84 -10.65
N THR A 320 -5.49 -14.61 -11.93
CA THR A 320 -6.41 -14.85 -13.05
C THR A 320 -6.28 -16.24 -13.66
N GLY A 321 -5.42 -17.10 -13.11
CA GLY A 321 -5.08 -18.42 -13.65
C GLY A 321 -5.69 -19.61 -12.88
N ASP A 322 -5.10 -20.78 -13.07
CA ASP A 322 -5.42 -22.02 -12.33
C ASP A 322 -5.06 -21.87 -10.85
N ALA A 323 -6.05 -21.98 -9.96
CA ALA A 323 -5.86 -21.90 -8.51
C ALA A 323 -4.86 -22.97 -7.99
N GLY A 324 -4.81 -24.15 -8.62
CA GLY A 324 -3.82 -25.17 -8.28
C GLY A 324 -2.40 -24.78 -8.68
N ARG A 325 -2.22 -24.09 -9.81
CA ARG A 325 -0.92 -23.54 -10.23
C ARG A 325 -0.45 -22.47 -9.25
N LEU A 326 -1.34 -21.57 -8.85
CA LEU A 326 -1.06 -20.54 -7.87
C LEU A 326 -0.62 -21.14 -6.53
N ALA A 327 -1.39 -22.08 -5.99
CA ALA A 327 -1.05 -22.76 -4.73
C ALA A 327 0.34 -23.41 -4.80
N ARG A 328 0.65 -24.15 -5.88
CA ARG A 328 1.98 -24.74 -6.08
C ARG A 328 3.10 -23.70 -6.17
N ALA A 329 2.84 -22.50 -6.69
CA ALA A 329 3.84 -21.43 -6.76
C ALA A 329 4.20 -20.91 -5.36
N TYR A 330 3.19 -20.61 -4.52
CA TYR A 330 3.39 -20.23 -3.12
C TYR A 330 4.12 -21.33 -2.34
N GLU A 331 3.65 -22.57 -2.43
CA GLU A 331 4.26 -23.72 -1.76
C GLU A 331 5.70 -23.98 -2.24
N SER A 332 6.00 -23.71 -3.51
CA SER A 332 7.36 -23.80 -4.06
C SER A 332 8.27 -22.69 -3.52
N GLY A 333 7.78 -21.45 -3.44
CA GLY A 333 8.51 -20.34 -2.82
C GLY A 333 8.78 -20.60 -1.32
N TRP A 334 7.76 -21.08 -0.61
CA TRP A 334 7.85 -21.47 0.80
C TRP A 334 8.91 -22.56 1.03
N THR A 335 8.86 -23.65 0.26
CA THR A 335 9.85 -24.74 0.38
C THR A 335 11.27 -24.30 0.00
N ALA A 336 11.42 -23.38 -0.97
CA ALA A 336 12.72 -22.81 -1.31
C ALA A 336 13.29 -21.97 -0.14
N CYS A 337 12.47 -21.10 0.47
CA CYS A 337 12.89 -20.33 1.64
C CYS A 337 13.19 -21.23 2.85
N ARG A 338 12.36 -22.27 3.05
CA ARG A 338 12.59 -23.28 4.09
C ARG A 338 13.89 -24.04 3.87
N LEU A 339 14.21 -24.46 2.64
CA LEU A 339 15.51 -25.07 2.33
C LEU A 339 16.66 -24.13 2.72
N ILE A 340 16.55 -22.83 2.42
CA ILE A 340 17.60 -21.87 2.80
C ILE A 340 17.76 -21.83 4.32
N ALA A 341 16.65 -21.75 5.06
CA ALA A 341 16.65 -21.74 6.52
C ALA A 341 17.21 -23.05 7.12
N ASP A 342 16.82 -24.21 6.60
CA ASP A 342 17.22 -25.51 7.15
C ASP A 342 18.70 -25.82 6.86
N ARG A 343 19.22 -25.42 5.69
CA ARG A 343 20.59 -25.75 5.27
C ARG A 343 21.63 -24.67 5.62
N TRP A 344 21.27 -23.39 5.55
CA TRP A 344 22.19 -22.28 5.80
C TRP A 344 21.83 -21.46 7.06
N GLY A 345 20.66 -21.72 7.66
CA GLY A 345 20.18 -21.00 8.84
C GLY A 345 19.33 -19.77 8.50
N GLU A 346 18.42 -19.40 9.41
CA GLU A 346 17.52 -18.26 9.25
C GLU A 346 18.25 -16.93 9.01
N SER A 347 19.42 -16.76 9.62
CA SER A 347 20.26 -15.57 9.42
C SER A 347 20.71 -15.43 7.97
N ARG A 348 21.02 -16.54 7.28
CA ARG A 348 21.39 -16.53 5.87
C ARG A 348 20.18 -16.31 4.98
N LEU A 349 18.99 -16.84 5.32
CA LEU A 349 17.74 -16.51 4.63
C LEU A 349 17.44 -14.99 4.68
N ARG A 350 17.53 -14.38 5.86
CA ARG A 350 17.38 -12.91 6.00
C ARG A 350 18.42 -12.13 5.19
N ALA A 351 19.68 -12.56 5.23
CA ALA A 351 20.75 -11.92 4.48
C ALA A 351 20.53 -12.05 2.97
N PHE A 352 20.08 -13.21 2.51
CA PHE A 352 19.77 -13.48 1.11
C PHE A 352 18.63 -12.59 0.60
N TYR A 353 17.53 -12.49 1.35
CA TYR A 353 16.41 -11.60 1.02
C TYR A 353 16.88 -10.14 0.86
N ARG A 354 17.69 -9.65 1.82
CA ARG A 354 18.21 -8.28 1.79
C ARG A 354 19.16 -8.05 0.62
N ALA A 355 20.07 -8.99 0.37
CA ALA A 355 21.02 -8.90 -0.74
C ALA A 355 20.28 -8.78 -2.07
N VAL A 356 19.27 -9.63 -2.33
CA VAL A 356 18.45 -9.53 -3.54
C VAL A 356 17.77 -8.16 -3.66
N GLY A 357 17.17 -7.67 -2.57
CA GLY A 357 16.47 -6.39 -2.55
C GLY A 357 17.36 -5.16 -2.72
N GLU A 358 18.66 -5.26 -2.44
CA GLU A 358 19.64 -4.17 -2.59
C GLU A 358 20.08 -3.93 -4.04
N HIS A 359 19.72 -4.82 -4.97
CA HIS A 359 19.99 -4.62 -6.39
C HIS A 359 19.03 -3.60 -7.03
N ASP A 360 19.55 -2.82 -7.99
CA ASP A 360 18.77 -1.84 -8.75
C ASP A 360 17.76 -2.49 -9.72
N LYS A 361 18.05 -3.71 -10.19
CA LYS A 361 17.24 -4.43 -11.18
C LYS A 361 17.20 -5.94 -10.91
N ARG A 362 16.17 -6.60 -11.43
CA ARG A 362 15.95 -8.05 -11.31
C ARG A 362 17.07 -8.89 -11.90
N ALA A 363 17.54 -8.54 -13.09
CA ALA A 363 18.51 -9.36 -13.82
C ALA A 363 19.82 -9.50 -13.02
N GLY A 364 20.17 -10.74 -12.67
CA GLY A 364 21.37 -11.10 -11.92
C GLY A 364 21.27 -10.96 -10.40
N ALA A 365 20.19 -10.41 -9.84
CA ALA A 365 20.07 -10.15 -8.39
C ALA A 365 20.10 -11.46 -7.57
N VAL A 366 19.29 -12.44 -7.97
CA VAL A 366 19.24 -13.76 -7.32
C VAL A 366 20.57 -14.50 -7.47
N GLU A 367 21.16 -14.50 -8.66
CA GLU A 367 22.43 -15.19 -8.93
C GLU A 367 23.56 -14.62 -8.06
N ALA A 368 23.70 -13.30 -8.01
CA ALA A 368 24.70 -12.63 -7.19
C ALA A 368 24.49 -12.95 -5.70
N ALA A 369 23.25 -12.82 -5.19
CA ALA A 369 22.94 -13.12 -3.80
C ALA A 369 23.15 -14.61 -3.45
N MET A 370 22.86 -15.55 -4.36
CA MET A 370 23.14 -16.97 -4.15
C MET A 370 24.64 -17.23 -4.03
N ARG A 371 25.45 -16.60 -4.90
CA ARG A 371 26.91 -16.73 -4.87
C ARG A 371 27.52 -16.14 -3.61
N GLU A 372 27.12 -14.93 -3.25
CA GLU A 372 27.72 -14.16 -2.15
C GLU A 372 27.23 -14.60 -0.77
N VAL A 373 25.94 -14.91 -0.65
CA VAL A 373 25.32 -15.23 0.65
C VAL A 373 25.26 -16.73 0.90
N LEU A 374 24.96 -17.54 -0.11
CA LEU A 374 24.74 -18.98 0.05
C LEU A 374 25.92 -19.83 -0.46
N GLY A 375 26.83 -19.24 -1.23
CA GLY A 375 27.95 -19.96 -1.84
C GLY A 375 27.49 -20.98 -2.89
N THR A 376 26.43 -20.68 -3.63
CA THR A 376 25.84 -21.57 -4.64
C THR A 376 25.47 -20.83 -5.93
N THR A 377 24.97 -21.56 -6.94
CA THR A 377 24.44 -21.01 -8.19
C THR A 377 22.95 -21.32 -8.31
N PRO A 378 22.20 -20.62 -9.18
CA PRO A 378 20.79 -20.93 -9.43
C PRO A 378 20.53 -22.39 -9.81
N GLU A 379 21.40 -22.98 -10.63
CA GLU A 379 21.28 -24.36 -11.10
C GLU A 379 21.50 -25.35 -9.95
N ALA A 380 22.59 -25.18 -9.20
CA ALA A 380 22.92 -26.03 -8.06
C ALA A 380 21.88 -25.89 -6.94
N PHE A 381 21.35 -24.69 -6.70
CA PHE A 381 20.27 -24.47 -5.74
C PHE A 381 18.99 -25.18 -6.18
N THR A 382 18.62 -25.06 -7.46
CA THR A 382 17.41 -25.71 -8.01
C THR A 382 17.49 -27.22 -7.90
N GLU A 383 18.66 -27.82 -8.15
CA GLU A 383 18.87 -29.25 -7.97
C GLU A 383 18.74 -29.68 -6.50
N GLN A 384 19.33 -28.92 -5.57
CA GLN A 384 19.19 -29.16 -4.13
C GLN A 384 17.75 -29.02 -3.66
N TRP A 385 17.02 -28.01 -4.15
CA TRP A 385 15.60 -27.81 -3.87
C TRP A 385 14.76 -28.97 -4.39
N ARG A 386 15.00 -29.45 -5.62
CA ARG A 386 14.34 -30.65 -6.16
C ARG A 386 14.61 -31.89 -5.31
N GLY A 387 15.83 -32.07 -4.80
CA GLY A 387 16.16 -33.13 -3.85
C GLY A 387 15.40 -32.98 -2.52
N TYR A 388 15.38 -31.75 -1.99
CA TYR A 388 14.67 -31.40 -0.76
C TYR A 388 13.16 -31.65 -0.85
N LEU A 389 12.53 -31.32 -1.97
CA LEU A 389 11.11 -31.61 -2.20
C LEU A 389 10.80 -33.10 -2.13
N ARG A 390 11.65 -33.97 -2.70
CA ARG A 390 11.48 -35.42 -2.56
C ARG A 390 11.56 -35.81 -1.10
N THR A 391 12.66 -35.48 -0.43
CA THR A 391 12.86 -35.88 0.98
C THR A 391 11.78 -35.38 1.95
N GLN A 392 11.21 -34.20 1.71
CA GLN A 392 10.27 -33.58 2.65
C GLN A 392 8.79 -33.81 2.31
N LEU A 393 8.45 -34.12 1.05
CA LEU A 393 7.07 -34.22 0.59
C LEU A 393 6.69 -35.58 -0.02
N GLY A 394 7.65 -36.52 -0.20
CA GLY A 394 7.40 -37.85 -0.80
C GLY A 394 8.47 -38.88 -0.50
#